data_AF-A0A3N8N844-F1
#
_entry.id   AF-A0A3N8N844-F1
#
_cell.length_a   1.000
_cell.length_b   1.000
_cell.length_c   1.000
_cell.angle_alpha   90.00
_cell.angle_beta   90.00
_cell.angle_gamma   90.00
#
_symmetry.space_group_name_H-M   'P 1'
#
loop_
_entity.id
_entity.type
_entity.pdbx_description
1 polymer ?
#
loop_
_entity_poly.entity_id
_entity_poly.type
_entity_poly.pdbx_seq_one_letter_code
_entity_poly.pdbx_strand_id
1 'polypeptide(L)'
;MESTSTALPDDINALKALLLERDAQVAELRQQLSSRSLEIEHLKLTIAKLRRMQFGRKSEKLDLQIEQLELRLEDLQADEGASDMVAAPEARRSRRENAGRKPLPDHLEREERVHLPAGDDCPDCGGRLKPLGEDVAEQLEYVRAHFRVIRHHRPKLACACCDRIVQAAAPSRPIDRGIPGPALLAHIAVSKFAYHIPLHRQAIMYARDGVEIDPGAMGYWMGGITALLAPLVDAVRRYALAGGKVHADDTPLPVLAPGNGRTKTGRLWVYVRDDRPSACEEPAAVWFAYTPDRRGEHPQLHLAEFVGVLQADAFAGYAELYRGGTIQEAACMAHARRKIHDLHAVRPNAVTEEALRRIGALYEIEEQIRGKPPDERHSMRQARAVPLLDDMKRWFDATLTKLSAKSDTTKAIQYALNRWPSLIYYCSDGRAEIDNLIAERALRGVAIGRRNYLFAGADTGGERAAAMYSLIGTARLNGLDPEAYLAYVLERIADHPANRVDELLPWHVAPSLPSTARVEPIR
;
A
#
# COMPACT_ATOMS: atom_id res chain seq x y z
N MET A 1 -35.66 31.69 36.09
CA MET A 1 -36.84 30.84 36.42
C MET A 1 -36.67 29.58 35.59
N GLU A 2 -36.47 28.38 36.10
CA GLU A 2 -36.49 27.82 37.45
C GLU A 2 -35.40 26.73 37.47
N SER A 3 -34.62 26.66 38.55
CA SER A 3 -33.83 25.47 38.83
C SER A 3 -34.79 24.32 39.13
N THR A 4 -34.83 23.29 38.28
CA THR A 4 -35.38 22.00 38.68
C THR A 4 -34.40 21.36 39.66
N SER A 5 -34.49 21.80 40.91
CA SER A 5 -34.01 21.09 42.08
C SER A 5 -34.63 19.69 42.05
N THR A 6 -33.84 18.66 41.73
CA THR A 6 -34.15 17.28 42.08
C THR A 6 -34.11 17.17 43.61
N ALA A 7 -35.15 17.69 44.26
CA ALA A 7 -35.39 17.51 45.67
C ALA A 7 -35.64 16.02 45.88
N LEU A 8 -34.63 15.32 46.39
CA LEU A 8 -34.78 13.98 46.91
C LEU A 8 -35.83 14.03 48.03
N PRO A 9 -36.83 13.14 48.04
CA PRO A 9 -37.83 13.11 49.12
C PRO A 9 -37.15 12.94 50.48
N ASP A 10 -37.60 13.64 51.52
CA ASP A 10 -37.12 13.42 52.91
C ASP A 10 -37.80 12.21 53.58
N ASP A 11 -38.81 11.63 52.93
CA ASP A 11 -39.44 10.39 53.35
C ASP A 11 -38.54 9.20 53.03
N ILE A 12 -38.15 8.46 54.08
CA ILE A 12 -37.30 7.27 54.00
C ILE A 12 -37.91 6.22 53.06
N ASN A 13 -39.24 6.09 53.01
CA ASN A 13 -39.88 5.11 52.13
C ASN A 13 -39.85 5.55 50.66
N ALA A 14 -40.07 6.83 50.37
CA ALA A 14 -39.89 7.39 49.03
C ALA A 14 -38.43 7.33 48.55
N LEU A 15 -37.44 7.55 49.43
CA LEU A 15 -36.01 7.35 49.12
C LEU A 15 -35.68 5.89 48.83
N LYS A 16 -36.23 4.95 49.61
CA LYS A 16 -36.07 3.51 49.36
C LYS A 16 -36.68 3.09 48.02
N ALA A 17 -37.83 3.65 47.65
CA ALA A 17 -38.45 3.40 46.35
C ALA A 17 -37.59 3.91 45.19
N LEU A 18 -37.04 5.12 45.30
CA LEU A 18 -36.11 5.67 44.31
C LEU A 18 -34.79 4.89 44.23
N LEU A 19 -34.28 4.38 45.36
CA LEU A 19 -33.11 3.49 45.39
C LEU A 19 -33.39 2.17 44.68
N LEU A 20 -34.54 1.56 44.92
CA LEU A 20 -34.95 0.32 44.24
C LEU A 20 -35.16 0.53 42.74
N GLU A 21 -35.75 1.66 42.34
CA GLU A 21 -35.92 2.03 40.93
C GLU A 21 -34.56 2.28 40.26
N ARG A 22 -33.65 3.00 40.93
CA ARG A 22 -32.29 3.23 40.42
C ARG A 22 -31.48 1.93 40.37
N ASP A 23 -31.61 1.06 41.35
CA ASP A 23 -30.93 -0.24 41.36
C ASP A 23 -31.46 -1.15 40.25
N ALA A 24 -32.77 -1.11 39.97
CA ALA A 24 -33.36 -1.79 38.82
C ALA A 24 -32.84 -1.21 37.49
N GLN A 25 -32.75 0.11 37.37
CA GLN A 25 -32.24 0.79 36.18
C GLN A 25 -30.73 0.53 35.96
N VAL A 26 -29.95 0.48 37.05
CA VAL A 26 -28.52 0.11 37.01
C VAL A 26 -28.35 -1.36 36.68
N ALA A 27 -29.22 -2.25 37.16
CA ALA A 27 -29.21 -3.67 36.80
C ALA A 27 -29.53 -3.88 35.32
N GLU A 28 -30.57 -3.19 34.81
CA GLU A 28 -30.94 -3.17 33.38
C GLU A 28 -29.78 -2.67 32.51
N LEU A 29 -29.16 -1.54 32.87
CA LEU A 29 -28.02 -0.98 32.14
C LEU A 29 -26.79 -1.89 32.20
N ARG A 30 -26.52 -2.55 33.34
CA ARG A 30 -25.44 -3.53 33.46
C ARG A 30 -25.70 -4.76 32.61
N GLN A 31 -26.95 -5.21 32.52
CA GLN A 31 -27.35 -6.33 31.65
C GLN A 31 -27.20 -5.95 30.18
N GLN A 32 -27.59 -4.73 29.80
CA GLN A 32 -27.39 -4.21 28.44
C GLN A 32 -25.91 -4.04 28.09
N LEU A 33 -25.08 -3.52 29.02
CA LEU A 33 -23.63 -3.40 28.84
C LEU A 33 -22.96 -4.78 28.74
N SER A 34 -23.40 -5.76 29.53
CA SER A 34 -22.92 -7.14 29.43
C SER A 34 -23.33 -7.78 28.11
N SER A 35 -24.57 -7.56 27.65
CA SER A 35 -25.06 -8.03 26.36
C SER A 35 -24.27 -7.42 25.20
N ARG A 36 -24.06 -6.10 25.23
CA ARG A 36 -23.24 -5.37 24.26
C ARG A 36 -21.77 -5.80 24.30
N SER A 37 -21.20 -6.05 25.48
CA SER A 37 -19.83 -6.55 25.61
C SER A 37 -19.69 -7.95 25.02
N LEU A 38 -20.66 -8.83 25.26
CA LEU A 38 -20.73 -10.16 24.65
C LEU A 38 -20.93 -10.07 23.14
N GLU A 39 -21.73 -9.12 22.65
CA GLU A 39 -21.94 -8.87 21.23
C GLU A 39 -20.68 -8.30 20.57
N ILE A 40 -19.96 -7.38 21.22
CA ILE A 40 -18.67 -6.86 20.76
C ILE A 40 -17.64 -7.99 20.69
N GLU A 41 -17.54 -8.84 21.71
CA GLU A 41 -16.63 -9.99 21.67
C GLU A 41 -17.05 -11.01 20.60
N HIS A 42 -18.35 -11.24 20.43
CA HIS A 42 -18.88 -12.08 19.36
C HIS A 42 -18.59 -11.51 17.97
N LEU A 43 -18.74 -10.20 17.78
CA LEU A 43 -18.45 -9.48 16.54
C LEU A 43 -16.95 -9.43 16.28
N LYS A 44 -16.10 -9.21 17.29
CA LYS A 44 -14.63 -9.31 17.16
C LYS A 44 -14.20 -10.72 16.77
N LEU A 45 -14.77 -11.75 17.40
CA LEU A 45 -14.55 -13.15 17.04
C LEU A 45 -15.04 -13.45 15.62
N THR A 46 -16.17 -12.88 15.22
CA THR A 46 -16.74 -13.04 13.88
C THR A 46 -15.92 -12.29 12.83
N ILE A 47 -15.45 -11.08 13.11
CA ILE A 47 -14.51 -10.33 12.28
C ILE A 47 -13.17 -11.07 12.19
N ALA A 48 -12.65 -11.61 13.29
CA ALA A 48 -11.43 -12.43 13.28
C ALA A 48 -11.64 -13.74 12.49
N LYS A 49 -12.84 -14.31 12.51
CA LYS A 49 -13.24 -15.49 11.72
C LYS A 49 -13.41 -15.15 10.24
N LEU A 50 -14.04 -14.02 9.92
CA LEU A 50 -14.26 -13.52 8.56
C LEU A 50 -12.95 -13.04 7.91
N ARG A 51 -12.08 -12.35 8.66
CA ARG A 51 -10.70 -12.04 8.27
C ARG A 51 -9.87 -13.30 8.03
N ARG A 52 -10.07 -14.35 8.84
CA ARG A 52 -9.48 -15.69 8.57
C ARG A 52 -10.08 -16.34 7.32
N MET A 53 -11.37 -16.17 7.05
CA MET A 53 -12.05 -16.66 5.83
C MET A 53 -11.70 -15.84 4.57
N GLN A 54 -11.21 -14.61 4.72
CA GLN A 54 -10.76 -13.70 3.65
C GLN A 54 -9.57 -14.27 2.84
N PHE A 55 -8.80 -15.20 3.42
CA PHE A 55 -7.70 -15.87 2.71
C PHE A 55 -8.14 -17.04 1.82
N GLY A 56 -9.47 -17.27 1.67
CA GLY A 56 -10.00 -18.49 1.03
C GLY A 56 -10.85 -18.33 -0.25
N ARG A 57 -11.59 -17.22 -0.47
CA ARG A 57 -12.35 -17.01 -1.74
C ARG A 57 -13.00 -15.63 -1.84
N LYS A 58 -12.91 -15.03 -3.03
CA LYS A 58 -13.56 -13.77 -3.43
C LYS A 58 -15.09 -13.92 -3.44
N SER A 59 -15.80 -13.08 -2.68
CA SER A 59 -17.23 -12.83 -2.85
C SER A 59 -17.48 -11.34 -2.58
N GLU A 60 -17.78 -10.58 -3.63
CA GLU A 60 -18.10 -9.13 -3.54
C GLU A 60 -19.26 -8.83 -2.57
N LYS A 61 -20.11 -9.83 -2.30
CA LYS A 61 -21.21 -9.74 -1.32
C LYS A 61 -20.73 -9.64 0.13
N LEU A 62 -19.54 -10.16 0.43
CA LEU A 62 -18.93 -10.08 1.77
C LEU A 62 -18.09 -8.81 1.95
N ASP A 63 -17.45 -8.30 0.89
CA ASP A 63 -16.74 -7.00 0.93
C ASP A 63 -17.72 -5.87 1.30
N LEU A 64 -18.94 -5.89 0.72
CA LEU A 64 -20.05 -5.01 1.11
C LEU A 64 -20.50 -5.21 2.57
N GLN A 65 -20.52 -6.46 3.08
CA GLN A 65 -20.87 -6.71 4.48
C GLN A 65 -19.78 -6.30 5.46
N ILE A 66 -18.50 -6.38 5.07
CA ILE A 66 -17.38 -5.90 5.87
C ILE A 66 -17.41 -4.38 5.91
N GLU A 67 -17.58 -3.69 4.78
CA GLU A 67 -17.77 -2.24 4.77
C GLU A 67 -18.98 -1.84 5.64
N GLN A 68 -20.10 -2.59 5.59
CA GLN A 68 -21.26 -2.32 6.44
C GLN A 68 -21.02 -2.58 7.93
N LEU A 69 -20.20 -3.58 8.27
CA LEU A 69 -19.83 -3.91 9.65
C LEU A 69 -18.73 -2.98 10.19
N GLU A 70 -17.83 -2.50 9.34
CA GLU A 70 -16.82 -1.47 9.66
C GLU A 70 -17.49 -0.12 9.85
N LEU A 71 -18.45 0.26 8.99
CA LEU A 71 -19.31 1.42 9.22
C LEU A 71 -20.06 1.28 10.55
N ARG A 72 -20.64 0.12 10.82
CA ARG A 72 -21.38 -0.11 12.07
C ARG A 72 -20.48 -0.18 13.29
N LEU A 73 -19.22 -0.59 13.13
CA LEU A 73 -18.21 -0.52 14.18
C LEU A 73 -17.76 0.92 14.42
N GLU A 74 -17.57 1.71 13.36
CA GLU A 74 -17.34 3.16 13.47
C GLU A 74 -18.52 3.85 14.15
N ASP A 75 -19.76 3.52 13.79
CA ASP A 75 -20.98 4.05 14.45
C ASP A 75 -21.00 3.65 15.93
N LEU A 76 -20.73 2.38 16.26
CA LEU A 76 -20.69 1.91 17.66
C LEU A 76 -19.53 2.50 18.45
N GLN A 77 -18.37 2.76 17.84
CA GLN A 77 -17.22 3.42 18.46
C GLN A 77 -17.45 4.92 18.61
N ALA A 78 -18.15 5.54 17.67
CA ALA A 78 -18.62 6.92 17.77
C ALA A 78 -19.66 7.03 18.89
N ASP A 79 -20.55 6.05 19.05
CA ASP A 79 -21.53 5.97 20.15
C ASP A 79 -20.87 5.68 21.52
N GLU A 80 -19.79 4.88 21.55
CA GLU A 80 -19.00 4.62 22.75
C GLU A 80 -18.19 5.86 23.16
N GLY A 81 -17.58 6.54 22.19
CA GLY A 81 -16.97 7.86 22.37
C GLY A 81 -17.98 8.93 22.81
N ALA A 82 -19.19 8.90 22.27
CA ALA A 82 -20.29 9.78 22.69
C ALA A 82 -20.77 9.43 24.12
N SER A 83 -20.89 8.14 24.48
CA SER A 83 -21.23 7.71 25.85
C SER A 83 -20.17 8.10 26.88
N ASP A 84 -18.89 8.03 26.51
CA ASP A 84 -17.77 8.46 27.36
C ASP A 84 -17.74 9.99 27.57
N MET A 85 -18.30 10.76 26.64
CA MET A 85 -18.46 12.22 26.78
C MET A 85 -19.71 12.63 27.56
N VAL A 86 -20.78 11.82 27.55
CA VAL A 86 -22.02 12.10 28.32
C VAL A 86 -21.88 11.68 29.79
N ALA A 87 -20.95 10.79 30.12
CA ALA A 87 -20.63 10.42 31.50
C ALA A 87 -19.51 11.30 32.10
N ALA A 88 -19.83 12.54 32.48
CA ALA A 88 -18.99 13.31 33.40
C ALA A 88 -19.07 12.72 34.84
N PRO A 89 -18.01 12.86 35.66
CA PRO A 89 -17.38 11.69 36.26
C PRO A 89 -17.56 11.61 37.77
N GLU A 90 -17.62 10.39 38.33
CA GLU A 90 -17.09 10.09 39.67
C GLU A 90 -16.99 8.58 39.86
N ALA A 91 -15.81 8.02 39.59
CA ALA A 91 -15.22 6.89 40.32
C ALA A 91 -14.04 6.31 39.52
N ARG A 92 -12.84 6.49 40.09
CA ARG A 92 -11.59 5.74 39.86
C ARG A 92 -11.64 4.72 38.72
N ARG A 93 -11.33 5.18 37.49
CA ARG A 93 -10.86 4.30 36.42
C ARG A 93 -9.58 3.63 36.93
N SER A 94 -9.63 2.32 37.16
CA SER A 94 -8.44 1.53 37.43
C SER A 94 -7.47 1.74 36.26
N ARG A 95 -6.22 2.04 36.61
CA ARG A 95 -5.14 2.38 35.68
C ARG A 95 -4.93 1.19 34.75
N ARG A 96 -5.58 1.21 33.57
CA ARG A 96 -5.11 0.41 32.43
C ARG A 96 -3.66 0.84 32.22
N GLU A 97 -2.73 -0.10 32.32
CA GLU A 97 -1.35 0.10 31.93
C GLU A 97 -1.33 0.43 30.43
N ASN A 98 -1.46 1.73 30.14
CA ASN A 98 -1.33 2.23 28.79
C ASN A 98 0.13 2.03 28.38
N ALA A 99 0.34 1.21 27.34
CA ALA A 99 1.58 1.26 26.57
C ALA A 99 1.90 2.73 26.29
N GLY A 100 3.08 3.20 26.73
CA GLY A 100 3.44 4.61 26.68
C GLY A 100 3.17 5.19 25.30
N ARG A 101 2.41 6.30 25.24
CA ARG A 101 2.15 7.01 23.99
C ARG A 101 3.50 7.37 23.38
N LYS A 102 3.72 7.01 22.11
CA LYS A 102 4.92 7.44 21.37
C LYS A 102 4.90 8.97 21.30
N PRO A 103 6.04 9.66 21.48
CA PRO A 103 6.12 11.10 21.35
C PRO A 103 5.76 11.54 19.92
N LEU A 104 5.19 12.75 19.78
CA LEU A 104 4.92 13.33 18.46
C LEU A 104 6.22 13.71 17.74
N PRO A 105 6.26 13.73 16.39
CA PRO A 105 7.49 14.00 15.67
C PRO A 105 8.06 15.41 15.92
N ASP A 106 9.36 15.50 16.23
CA ASP A 106 10.04 16.75 16.58
C ASP A 106 10.04 17.83 15.51
N HIS A 107 9.94 17.44 14.24
CA HIS A 107 9.95 18.39 13.12
C HIS A 107 8.62 19.14 12.92
N LEU A 108 7.55 18.78 13.64
CA LEU A 108 6.27 19.49 13.56
C LEU A 108 6.34 20.79 14.37
N GLU A 109 5.73 21.85 13.81
CA GLU A 109 5.55 23.12 14.50
C GLU A 109 4.68 22.94 15.75
N ARG A 110 5.09 23.55 16.86
CA ARG A 110 4.37 23.50 18.14
C ARG A 110 3.81 24.88 18.44
N GLU A 111 2.48 24.98 18.43
CA GLU A 111 1.77 26.18 18.87
C GLU A 111 1.57 26.12 20.39
N GLU A 112 2.39 26.86 21.13
CA GLU A 112 2.31 26.90 22.60
C GLU A 112 1.11 27.73 23.06
N ARG A 113 0.17 27.10 23.78
CA ARG A 113 -0.99 27.76 24.39
C ARG A 113 -0.93 27.64 25.91
N VAL A 114 -0.59 28.74 26.57
CA VAL A 114 -0.53 28.81 28.04
C VAL A 114 -1.91 29.16 28.60
N HIS A 115 -2.46 28.29 29.43
CA HIS A 115 -3.73 28.51 30.12
C HIS A 115 -3.47 28.99 31.55
N LEU A 116 -3.73 30.28 31.81
CA LEU A 116 -3.57 30.88 33.15
C LEU A 116 -4.88 30.79 33.97
N PRO A 117 -4.80 30.74 35.31
CA PRO A 117 -5.96 30.91 36.17
C PRO A 117 -6.68 32.25 35.91
N ALA A 118 -7.98 32.29 36.18
CA ALA A 118 -8.82 33.47 35.88
C ALA A 118 -8.48 34.72 36.71
N GLY A 119 -7.69 34.60 37.78
CA GLY A 119 -7.25 35.72 38.60
C GLY A 119 -5.85 35.50 39.16
N ASP A 120 -5.20 36.60 39.56
CA ASP A 120 -3.81 36.60 40.05
C ASP A 120 -3.70 36.19 41.54
N ASP A 121 -4.84 36.13 42.23
CA ASP A 121 -4.95 35.82 43.64
C ASP A 121 -5.62 34.46 43.87
N CYS A 122 -5.21 33.81 44.95
CA CYS A 122 -5.75 32.52 45.37
C CYS A 122 -7.26 32.66 45.64
N PRO A 123 -8.11 31.83 45.00
CA PRO A 123 -9.56 31.93 45.14
C PRO A 123 -10.03 31.65 46.58
N ASP A 124 -9.24 30.94 47.40
CA ASP A 124 -9.61 30.57 48.76
C ASP A 124 -9.16 31.58 49.82
N CYS A 125 -8.03 32.26 49.63
CA CYS A 125 -7.43 33.11 50.67
C CYS A 125 -6.99 34.51 50.21
N GLY A 126 -7.10 34.83 48.90
CA GLY A 126 -6.73 36.13 48.34
C GLY A 126 -5.22 36.40 48.28
N GLY A 127 -4.37 35.41 48.55
CA GLY A 127 -2.92 35.55 48.46
C GLY A 127 -2.41 35.43 47.02
N ARG A 128 -1.36 36.16 46.65
CA ARG A 128 -0.78 36.12 45.28
C ARG A 128 -0.28 34.73 44.88
N LEU A 129 -0.64 34.29 43.68
CA LEU A 129 -0.18 33.04 43.09
C LEU A 129 1.32 33.11 42.71
N LYS A 130 2.03 31.98 42.81
CA LYS A 130 3.44 31.83 42.41
C LYS A 130 3.61 30.58 41.55
N PRO A 131 4.57 30.55 40.61
CA PRO A 131 4.83 29.36 39.80
C PRO A 131 5.27 28.17 40.67
N LEU A 132 4.68 27.00 40.45
CA LEU A 132 4.99 25.75 41.19
C LEU A 132 5.30 24.55 40.27
N GLY A 133 5.03 24.69 38.97
CA GLY A 133 5.20 23.64 37.96
C GLY A 133 4.18 23.81 36.84
N GLU A 134 4.30 23.02 35.78
CA GLU A 134 3.33 22.97 34.68
C GLU A 134 3.11 21.52 34.25
N ASP A 135 1.87 21.22 33.86
CA ASP A 135 1.53 19.97 33.17
C ASP A 135 1.48 20.25 31.67
N VAL A 136 2.31 19.55 30.89
CA VAL A 136 2.37 19.69 29.43
C VAL A 136 1.61 18.53 28.77
N ALA A 137 0.68 18.85 27.88
CA ALA A 137 -0.02 17.89 27.05
C ALA A 137 0.06 18.32 25.58
N GLU A 138 0.56 17.43 24.72
CA GLU A 138 0.58 17.67 23.27
C GLU A 138 -0.75 17.22 22.62
N GLN A 139 -1.29 18.06 21.74
CA GLN A 139 -2.41 17.74 20.85
C GLN A 139 -1.93 17.81 19.40
N LEU A 140 -2.21 16.76 18.61
CA LEU A 140 -1.94 16.75 17.18
C LEU A 140 -3.14 17.31 16.42
N GLU A 141 -2.95 18.42 15.70
CA GLU A 141 -3.97 19.07 14.89
C GLU A 141 -3.63 18.95 13.39
N TYR A 142 -4.64 18.83 12.53
CA TYR A 142 -4.45 18.80 11.07
C TYR A 142 -4.87 20.13 10.43
N VAL A 143 -3.87 20.90 10.00
CA VAL A 143 -4.09 22.08 9.16
C VAL A 143 -4.01 21.65 7.69
N ARG A 144 -5.05 21.96 6.91
CA ARG A 144 -5.13 21.55 5.50
C ARG A 144 -3.94 22.05 4.70
N ALA A 145 -3.52 21.25 3.72
CA ALA A 145 -2.63 21.72 2.66
C ALA A 145 -3.25 22.96 1.96
N HIS A 146 -2.43 23.97 1.64
CA HIS A 146 -2.89 25.19 1.00
C HIS A 146 -2.27 25.35 -0.40
N PHE A 147 -3.01 25.99 -1.30
CA PHE A 147 -2.51 26.39 -2.61
C PHE A 147 -1.76 27.72 -2.53
N ARG A 148 -0.71 27.86 -3.33
CA ARG A 148 -0.01 29.14 -3.51
C ARG A 148 0.17 29.46 -4.99
N VAL A 149 0.13 30.75 -5.32
CA VAL A 149 0.41 31.25 -6.67
C VAL A 149 1.84 31.79 -6.70
N ILE A 150 2.69 31.19 -7.54
CA ILE A 150 4.06 31.69 -7.77
C ILE A 150 4.03 32.68 -8.94
N ARG A 151 4.29 33.96 -8.65
CA ARG A 151 4.38 35.02 -9.67
C ARG A 151 5.84 35.27 -10.05
N HIS A 152 6.21 34.98 -11.30
CA HIS A 152 7.55 35.25 -11.81
C HIS A 152 7.63 36.64 -12.46
N HIS A 153 8.27 37.59 -11.78
CA HIS A 153 8.55 38.92 -12.32
C HIS A 153 9.91 38.94 -13.02
N ARG A 154 9.92 39.21 -14.32
CA ARG A 154 11.14 39.29 -15.15
C ARG A 154 11.27 40.69 -15.75
N PRO A 155 11.80 41.68 -15.02
CA PRO A 155 11.93 43.04 -15.54
C PRO A 155 12.87 43.09 -16.75
N LYS A 156 12.52 43.92 -17.73
CA LYS A 156 13.40 44.27 -18.85
C LYS A 156 14.21 45.48 -18.44
N LEU A 157 15.53 45.38 -18.48
CA LEU A 157 16.44 46.47 -18.14
C LEU A 157 17.11 46.95 -19.43
N ALA A 158 17.23 48.26 -19.62
CA ALA A 158 17.96 48.84 -20.75
C ALA A 158 19.33 49.33 -20.26
N CYS A 159 20.39 49.02 -21.01
CA CYS A 159 21.72 49.55 -20.74
C CYS A 159 21.75 51.06 -21.00
N ALA A 160 22.09 51.85 -19.99
CA ALA A 160 22.13 53.32 -20.11
C ALA A 160 23.19 53.86 -21.11
N CYS A 161 24.14 53.02 -21.54
CA CYS A 161 25.22 53.43 -22.45
C CYS A 161 24.94 53.11 -23.92
N CYS A 162 24.12 52.08 -24.21
CA CYS A 162 23.93 51.58 -25.57
C CYS A 162 22.51 51.07 -25.87
N ASP A 163 21.55 51.33 -24.98
CA ASP A 163 20.14 50.95 -25.06
C ASP A 163 19.86 49.44 -25.25
N ARG A 164 20.87 48.58 -25.04
CA ARG A 164 20.70 47.13 -25.10
C ARG A 164 19.73 46.67 -24.01
N ILE A 165 18.64 46.03 -24.42
CA ILE A 165 17.66 45.42 -23.49
C ILE A 165 18.17 44.06 -23.02
N VAL A 166 18.21 43.88 -21.71
CA VAL A 166 18.59 42.65 -21.03
C VAL A 166 17.41 42.19 -20.16
N GLN A 167 17.07 40.91 -20.23
CA GLN A 167 16.03 40.28 -19.42
C GLN A 167 16.46 38.85 -19.09
N ALA A 168 16.30 38.42 -17.84
CA ALA A 168 16.53 37.03 -17.46
C ALA A 168 15.64 36.09 -18.29
N ALA A 169 16.09 34.87 -18.63
CA ALA A 169 15.28 33.88 -19.35
C ALA A 169 14.03 33.45 -18.55
N ALA A 170 13.02 32.89 -19.23
CA ALA A 170 11.86 32.36 -18.54
C ALA A 170 12.29 31.12 -17.74
N PRO A 171 11.81 30.93 -16.50
CA PRO A 171 12.02 29.64 -15.85
C PRO A 171 11.36 28.55 -16.70
N SER A 172 12.05 27.43 -16.84
CA SER A 172 11.50 26.23 -17.48
C SER A 172 10.30 25.72 -16.70
N ARG A 173 9.41 25.02 -17.40
CA ARG A 173 8.19 24.44 -16.82
C ARG A 173 8.03 23.00 -17.30
N PRO A 174 7.48 22.10 -16.45
CA PRO A 174 7.21 20.72 -16.87
C PRO A 174 6.22 20.64 -18.05
N ILE A 175 5.27 21.58 -18.11
CA ILE A 175 4.32 21.70 -19.21
C ILE A 175 4.44 23.11 -19.76
N ASP A 176 4.81 23.22 -21.03
CA ASP A 176 4.95 24.50 -21.72
C ASP A 176 3.68 25.33 -21.63
N ARG A 177 3.82 26.56 -21.14
CA ARG A 177 2.71 27.51 -20.87
C ARG A 177 1.64 26.97 -19.92
N GLY A 178 1.88 25.83 -19.27
CA GLY A 178 1.02 25.27 -18.24
C GLY A 178 0.96 26.18 -17.01
N ILE A 179 -0.22 26.18 -16.37
CA ILE A 179 -0.44 26.75 -15.04
C ILE A 179 0.21 25.90 -13.92
N PRO A 180 0.19 24.55 -13.95
CA PRO A 180 0.58 23.78 -12.79
C PRO A 180 2.10 23.74 -12.62
N GLY A 181 2.57 23.98 -11.40
CA GLY A 181 3.97 23.77 -11.02
C GLY A 181 4.29 22.29 -10.78
N PRO A 182 5.59 21.94 -10.66
CA PRO A 182 6.05 20.56 -10.44
C PRO A 182 5.37 19.87 -9.25
N ALA A 183 5.25 20.55 -8.12
CA ALA A 183 4.66 20.00 -6.90
C ALA A 183 3.16 19.66 -7.06
N LEU A 184 2.39 20.53 -7.74
CA LEU A 184 0.97 20.25 -8.01
C LEU A 184 0.81 19.04 -8.93
N LEU A 185 1.65 18.93 -9.96
CA LEU A 185 1.64 17.79 -10.88
C LEU A 185 1.99 16.48 -10.17
N ALA A 186 3.02 16.50 -9.31
CA ALA A 186 3.39 15.36 -8.48
C ALA A 186 2.24 14.95 -7.55
N HIS A 187 1.63 15.92 -6.87
CA HIS A 187 0.50 15.69 -5.97
C HIS A 187 -0.70 15.05 -6.69
N ILE A 188 -1.08 15.56 -7.87
CA ILE A 188 -2.17 15.00 -8.68
C ILE A 188 -1.87 13.55 -9.09
N ALA A 189 -0.63 13.28 -9.54
CA ALA A 189 -0.20 11.96 -9.98
C ALA A 189 -0.18 10.95 -8.82
N VAL A 190 0.43 11.31 -7.68
CA VAL A 190 0.51 10.44 -6.50
C VAL A 190 -0.88 10.21 -5.90
N SER A 191 -1.70 11.26 -5.77
CA SER A 191 -3.09 11.12 -5.34
C SER A 191 -3.88 10.16 -6.22
N LYS A 192 -3.66 10.19 -7.53
CA LYS A 192 -4.35 9.28 -8.46
C LYS A 192 -3.85 7.84 -8.40
N PHE A 193 -2.54 7.62 -8.36
CA PHE A 193 -1.96 6.29 -8.57
C PHE A 193 -1.49 5.61 -7.28
N ALA A 194 -1.02 6.36 -6.28
CA ALA A 194 -0.65 5.82 -4.97
C ALA A 194 -1.85 5.77 -4.01
N TYR A 195 -2.67 6.82 -3.99
CA TYR A 195 -3.83 6.92 -3.09
C TYR A 195 -5.17 6.62 -3.78
N HIS A 196 -5.14 6.34 -5.08
CA HIS A 196 -6.30 5.88 -5.84
C HIS A 196 -7.49 6.84 -5.84
N ILE A 197 -7.22 8.15 -5.74
CA ILE A 197 -8.23 9.22 -5.78
C ILE A 197 -8.41 9.66 -7.25
N PRO A 198 -9.57 9.40 -7.89
CA PRO A 198 -9.83 9.83 -9.26
C PRO A 198 -9.77 11.35 -9.42
N LEU A 199 -9.43 11.84 -10.62
CA LEU A 199 -9.24 13.28 -10.88
C LEU A 199 -10.47 14.13 -10.54
N HIS A 200 -11.69 13.63 -10.78
CA HIS A 200 -12.91 14.36 -10.40
C HIS A 200 -13.07 14.50 -8.88
N ARG A 201 -12.61 13.52 -8.09
CA ARG A 201 -12.64 13.62 -6.62
C ARG A 201 -11.58 14.59 -6.13
N GLN A 202 -10.40 14.60 -6.76
CA GLN A 202 -9.38 15.62 -6.49
C GLN A 202 -9.91 17.03 -6.78
N ALA A 203 -10.60 17.24 -7.90
CA ALA A 203 -11.24 18.53 -8.23
C ALA A 203 -12.20 19.00 -7.13
N ILE A 204 -13.05 18.10 -6.62
CA ILE A 204 -13.98 18.39 -5.52
C ILE A 204 -13.22 18.75 -4.23
N MET A 205 -12.11 18.06 -3.94
CA MET A 205 -11.27 18.38 -2.80
C MET A 205 -10.68 19.79 -2.94
N TYR A 206 -10.11 20.12 -4.09
CA TYR A 206 -9.48 21.42 -4.35
C TYR A 206 -10.49 22.58 -4.30
N ALA A 207 -11.73 22.35 -4.75
CA ALA A 207 -12.80 23.34 -4.66
C ALA A 207 -13.14 23.74 -3.21
N ARG A 208 -12.93 22.84 -2.23
CA ARG A 208 -13.10 23.16 -0.80
C ARG A 208 -12.06 24.16 -0.28
N ASP A 209 -10.95 24.29 -0.98
CA ASP A 209 -9.89 25.26 -0.70
C ASP A 209 -9.99 26.49 -1.64
N GLY A 210 -11.14 26.66 -2.33
CA GLY A 210 -11.41 27.78 -3.23
C GLY A 210 -10.71 27.68 -4.58
N VAL A 211 -10.18 26.51 -4.94
CA VAL A 211 -9.43 26.29 -6.20
C VAL A 211 -10.20 25.37 -7.14
N GLU A 212 -10.78 25.95 -8.19
CA GLU A 212 -11.48 25.20 -9.22
C GLU A 212 -10.51 24.75 -10.33
N ILE A 213 -10.36 23.43 -10.49
CA ILE A 213 -9.57 22.84 -11.56
C ILE A 213 -10.42 21.82 -12.31
N ASP A 214 -10.59 22.02 -13.61
CA ASP A 214 -11.32 21.09 -14.47
C ASP A 214 -10.62 19.71 -14.53
N PRO A 215 -11.35 18.59 -14.34
CA PRO A 215 -10.78 17.24 -14.47
C PRO A 215 -10.18 16.94 -15.85
N GLY A 216 -10.71 17.54 -16.92
CA GLY A 216 -10.15 17.45 -18.26
C GLY A 216 -8.79 18.12 -18.37
N ALA A 217 -8.61 19.31 -17.76
CA ALA A 217 -7.32 19.97 -17.65
C ALA A 217 -6.29 19.12 -16.88
N MET A 218 -6.71 18.51 -15.75
CA MET A 218 -5.85 17.55 -15.04
C MET A 218 -5.48 16.33 -15.89
N GLY A 219 -6.44 15.82 -16.68
CA GLY A 219 -6.21 14.73 -17.62
C GLY A 219 -5.18 15.10 -18.71
N TYR A 220 -5.28 16.33 -19.24
CA TYR A 220 -4.30 16.88 -20.18
C TYR A 220 -2.90 16.98 -19.55
N TRP A 221 -2.81 17.49 -18.32
CA TRP A 221 -1.54 17.58 -17.60
C TRP A 221 -0.92 16.21 -17.32
N MET A 222 -1.73 15.23 -16.92
CA MET A 222 -1.27 13.85 -16.74
C MET A 222 -0.70 13.26 -18.02
N GLY A 223 -1.30 13.57 -19.18
CA GLY A 223 -0.76 13.21 -20.49
C GLY A 223 0.60 13.86 -20.74
N GLY A 224 0.72 15.17 -20.50
CA GLY A 224 1.95 15.93 -20.69
C GLY A 224 3.10 15.42 -19.82
N ILE A 225 2.89 15.23 -18.51
CA ILE A 225 3.97 14.75 -17.64
C ILE A 225 4.37 13.31 -17.94
N THR A 226 3.43 12.46 -18.38
CA THR A 226 3.79 11.09 -18.75
C THR A 226 4.72 11.08 -19.97
N ALA A 227 4.44 11.93 -20.96
CA ALA A 227 5.31 12.07 -22.13
C ALA A 227 6.70 12.61 -21.74
N LEU A 228 6.74 13.62 -20.86
CA LEU A 228 7.98 14.18 -20.34
C LEU A 228 8.81 13.15 -19.55
N LEU A 229 8.16 12.30 -18.77
CA LEU A 229 8.80 11.28 -17.92
C LEU A 229 9.17 9.99 -18.68
N ALA A 230 8.80 9.85 -19.96
CA ALA A 230 9.02 8.62 -20.72
C ALA A 230 10.50 8.16 -20.75
N PRO A 231 11.51 9.04 -20.90
CA PRO A 231 12.92 8.63 -20.84
C PRO A 231 13.33 8.06 -19.47
N LEU A 232 12.74 8.56 -18.39
CA LEU A 232 12.99 8.07 -17.03
C LEU A 232 12.30 6.73 -16.77
N VAL A 233 11.10 6.53 -17.32
CA VAL A 233 10.42 5.22 -17.29
C VAL A 233 11.23 4.18 -18.05
N ASP A 234 11.81 4.56 -19.20
CA ASP A 234 12.74 3.71 -19.94
C ASP A 234 14.00 3.37 -19.13
N ALA A 235 14.57 4.34 -18.41
CA ALA A 235 15.68 4.10 -17.50
C ALA A 235 15.33 3.07 -16.41
N VAL A 236 14.14 3.18 -15.80
CA VAL A 236 13.63 2.18 -14.85
C VAL A 236 13.48 0.80 -15.51
N ARG A 237 12.95 0.72 -16.73
CA ARG A 237 12.84 -0.53 -17.49
C ARG A 237 14.22 -1.17 -17.71
N ARG A 238 15.16 -0.42 -18.28
CA ARG A 238 16.53 -0.90 -18.53
C ARG A 238 17.17 -1.41 -17.25
N TYR A 239 17.04 -0.65 -16.17
CA TYR A 239 17.60 -1.04 -14.87
C TYR A 239 16.92 -2.29 -14.28
N ALA A 240 15.59 -2.36 -14.31
CA ALA A 240 14.84 -3.51 -13.78
C ALA A 240 15.16 -4.82 -14.53
N LEU A 241 15.42 -4.73 -15.84
CA LEU A 241 15.74 -5.88 -16.69
C LEU A 241 17.25 -6.16 -16.82
N ALA A 242 18.13 -5.32 -16.28
CA ALA A 242 19.58 -5.55 -16.36
C ALA A 242 20.10 -6.58 -15.33
N GLY A 243 19.29 -6.94 -14.32
CA GLY A 243 19.69 -7.89 -13.29
C GLY A 243 19.72 -9.35 -13.77
N GLY A 244 20.40 -10.23 -13.04
CA GLY A 244 20.44 -11.67 -13.36
C GLY A 244 19.14 -12.44 -13.06
N LYS A 245 18.18 -11.79 -12.41
CA LYS A 245 16.85 -12.32 -12.07
C LYS A 245 15.81 -11.21 -12.16
N VAL A 246 14.62 -11.53 -12.66
CA VAL A 246 13.46 -10.65 -12.61
C VAL A 246 12.21 -11.41 -12.19
N HIS A 247 11.41 -10.80 -11.33
CA HIS A 247 10.09 -11.29 -10.95
C HIS A 247 9.04 -10.76 -11.93
N ALA A 248 8.15 -11.61 -12.45
CA ALA A 248 7.11 -11.19 -13.38
C ALA A 248 5.73 -11.72 -13.01
N ASP A 249 4.71 -10.88 -13.15
CA ASP A 249 3.29 -11.24 -13.00
C ASP A 249 2.44 -10.21 -13.76
N ASP A 250 1.11 -10.41 -13.81
CA ASP A 250 0.21 -9.50 -14.49
C ASP A 250 -1.20 -9.43 -13.91
N THR A 251 -1.85 -8.27 -14.02
CA THR A 251 -3.21 -8.03 -13.51
C THR A 251 -4.12 -7.45 -14.61
N PRO A 252 -5.41 -7.82 -14.65
CA PRO A 252 -6.33 -7.24 -15.63
C PRO A 252 -6.63 -5.77 -15.35
N LEU A 253 -6.69 -4.96 -16.41
CA LEU A 253 -7.15 -3.58 -16.36
C LEU A 253 -8.34 -3.41 -17.32
N PRO A 254 -9.55 -3.09 -16.83
CA PRO A 254 -10.67 -2.74 -17.69
C PRO A 254 -10.34 -1.46 -18.48
N VAL A 255 -10.57 -1.48 -19.78
CA VAL A 255 -10.33 -0.34 -20.68
C VAL A 255 -11.58 -0.12 -21.53
N LEU A 256 -12.05 1.11 -21.67
CA LEU A 256 -13.20 1.40 -22.52
C LEU A 256 -12.93 0.96 -23.98
N ALA A 257 -13.93 0.32 -24.58
CA ALA A 257 -13.99 0.07 -26.01
C ALA A 257 -15.05 1.02 -26.59
N PRO A 258 -14.65 2.11 -27.28
CA PRO A 258 -15.61 3.07 -27.82
C PRO A 258 -16.62 2.41 -28.76
N GLY A 259 -17.89 2.81 -28.65
CA GLY A 259 -18.96 2.42 -29.59
C GLY A 259 -19.88 1.27 -29.15
N ASN A 260 -19.56 0.51 -28.10
CA ASN A 260 -20.37 -0.63 -27.66
C ASN A 260 -20.81 -0.60 -26.18
N GLY A 261 -20.45 0.46 -25.44
CA GLY A 261 -20.77 0.59 -24.00
C GLY A 261 -20.10 -0.46 -23.10
N ARG A 262 -19.09 -1.17 -23.59
CA ARG A 262 -18.37 -2.24 -22.87
C ARG A 262 -16.90 -1.86 -22.66
N THR A 263 -16.28 -2.57 -21.73
CA THR A 263 -14.83 -2.56 -21.56
C THR A 263 -14.22 -3.78 -22.24
N LYS A 264 -13.03 -3.59 -22.83
CA LYS A 264 -12.08 -4.68 -23.11
C LYS A 264 -11.15 -4.87 -21.92
N THR A 265 -10.51 -6.03 -21.83
CA THR A 265 -9.56 -6.34 -20.75
C THR A 265 -8.13 -6.19 -21.24
N GLY A 266 -7.51 -5.06 -20.93
CA GLY A 266 -6.06 -4.91 -21.04
C GLY A 266 -5.34 -5.58 -19.87
N ARG A 267 -4.01 -5.60 -19.91
CA ARG A 267 -3.15 -6.14 -18.86
C ARG A 267 -2.10 -5.12 -18.45
N LEU A 268 -1.85 -5.08 -17.14
CA LEU A 268 -0.66 -4.46 -16.58
C LEU A 268 0.27 -5.58 -16.13
N TRP A 269 1.40 -5.70 -16.83
CA TRP A 269 2.51 -6.57 -16.47
C TRP A 269 3.39 -5.84 -15.48
N VAL A 270 3.98 -6.58 -14.56
CA VAL A 270 4.99 -6.07 -13.63
C VAL A 270 6.27 -6.86 -13.78
N TYR A 271 7.40 -6.17 -13.70
CA TYR A 271 8.75 -6.72 -13.68
C TYR A 271 9.47 -6.10 -12.49
N VAL A 272 9.81 -6.91 -11.50
CA VAL A 272 10.45 -6.44 -10.27
C VAL A 272 11.86 -6.99 -10.16
N ARG A 273 12.82 -6.09 -9.95
CA ARG A 273 14.19 -6.40 -9.52
C ARG A 273 14.29 -6.08 -8.04
N ASP A 274 14.44 -7.10 -7.22
CA ASP A 274 14.70 -6.96 -5.79
C ASP A 274 15.49 -8.17 -5.29
N ASP A 275 16.82 -8.01 -5.26
CA ASP A 275 17.77 -9.04 -4.84
C ASP A 275 18.30 -8.80 -3.41
N ARG A 276 17.71 -7.84 -2.69
CA ARG A 276 18.02 -7.58 -1.27
C ARG A 276 17.81 -8.81 -0.38
N PRO A 277 16.80 -9.68 -0.62
CA PRO A 277 16.68 -10.94 0.13
C PRO A 277 17.91 -11.86 0.00
N SER A 278 18.71 -11.71 -1.06
CA SER A 278 19.98 -12.41 -1.27
C SER A 278 21.21 -11.53 -0.99
N ALA A 279 21.09 -10.59 -0.04
CA ALA A 279 22.15 -9.67 0.40
C ALA A 279 22.67 -8.71 -0.69
N CYS A 280 21.94 -8.50 -1.77
CA CYS A 280 22.32 -7.51 -2.77
C CYS A 280 22.09 -6.08 -2.22
N GLU A 281 23.09 -5.22 -2.36
CA GLU A 281 23.01 -3.80 -1.99
C GLU A 281 22.45 -2.92 -3.12
N GLU A 282 22.27 -3.48 -4.32
CA GLU A 282 21.74 -2.73 -5.44
C GLU A 282 20.28 -2.28 -5.18
N PRO A 283 19.93 -1.05 -5.59
CA PRO A 283 18.57 -0.54 -5.47
C PRO A 283 17.52 -1.46 -6.10
N ALA A 284 16.39 -1.62 -5.41
CA ALA A 284 15.24 -2.34 -5.96
C ALA A 284 14.47 -1.45 -6.94
N ALA A 285 13.88 -2.05 -7.97
CA ALA A 285 13.10 -1.35 -8.97
C ALA A 285 11.91 -2.16 -9.45
N VAL A 286 10.86 -1.46 -9.86
CA VAL A 286 9.69 -2.06 -10.48
C VAL A 286 9.31 -1.32 -11.74
N TRP A 287 9.19 -2.08 -12.82
CA TRP A 287 8.69 -1.60 -14.10
C TRP A 287 7.34 -2.23 -14.40
N PHE A 288 6.38 -1.40 -14.81
CA PHE A 288 5.09 -1.85 -15.30
C PHE A 288 5.00 -1.60 -16.81
N ALA A 289 4.38 -2.54 -17.52
CA ALA A 289 4.06 -2.42 -18.93
C ALA A 289 2.56 -2.64 -19.15
N TYR A 290 1.95 -1.86 -20.03
CA TYR A 290 0.55 -2.04 -20.42
C TYR A 290 0.46 -2.73 -21.77
N THR A 291 -0.50 -3.65 -21.91
CA THR A 291 -0.86 -4.27 -23.20
C THR A 291 -2.38 -4.37 -23.36
N PRO A 292 -2.88 -4.36 -24.60
CA PRO A 292 -4.32 -4.42 -24.86
C PRO A 292 -4.97 -5.78 -24.56
N ASP A 293 -4.17 -6.85 -24.42
CA ASP A 293 -4.63 -8.18 -24.03
C ASP A 293 -3.53 -8.99 -23.29
N ARG A 294 -3.79 -10.28 -23.02
CA ARG A 294 -2.88 -11.18 -22.27
C ARG A 294 -2.12 -12.18 -23.16
N ARG A 295 -1.79 -11.84 -24.40
CA ARG A 295 -1.04 -12.75 -25.28
C ARG A 295 0.40 -12.91 -24.81
N GLY A 296 0.98 -14.09 -25.07
CA GLY A 296 2.39 -14.39 -24.76
C GLY A 296 3.39 -13.57 -25.58
N GLU A 297 2.98 -13.03 -26.73
CA GLU A 297 3.84 -12.14 -27.55
C GLU A 297 4.30 -10.89 -26.79
N HIS A 298 3.52 -10.41 -25.82
CA HIS A 298 3.87 -9.22 -25.06
C HIS A 298 5.05 -9.43 -24.11
N PRO A 299 5.03 -10.39 -23.17
CA PRO A 299 6.23 -10.67 -22.37
C PRO A 299 7.42 -11.12 -23.21
N GLN A 300 7.21 -11.73 -24.39
CA GLN A 300 8.28 -12.01 -25.35
C GLN A 300 8.95 -10.72 -25.85
N LEU A 301 8.16 -9.70 -26.21
CA LEU A 301 8.69 -8.40 -26.62
C LEU A 301 9.36 -7.67 -25.44
N HIS A 302 8.76 -7.70 -24.25
CA HIS A 302 9.30 -7.03 -23.07
C HIS A 302 10.65 -7.62 -22.62
N LEU A 303 10.82 -8.93 -22.74
CA LEU A 303 11.99 -9.68 -22.28
C LEU A 303 12.90 -10.14 -23.43
N ALA A 304 12.76 -9.54 -24.62
CA ALA A 304 13.48 -9.98 -25.83
C ALA A 304 15.02 -9.99 -25.65
N GLU A 305 15.55 -9.03 -24.87
CA GLU A 305 16.99 -8.89 -24.59
C GLU A 305 17.37 -9.42 -23.19
N PHE A 306 16.41 -9.95 -22.43
CA PHE A 306 16.66 -10.41 -21.07
C PHE A 306 17.37 -11.77 -21.06
N VAL A 307 18.39 -11.88 -20.21
CA VAL A 307 19.13 -13.12 -19.98
C VAL A 307 19.22 -13.35 -18.47
N GLY A 308 18.78 -14.51 -17.99
CA GLY A 308 18.82 -14.83 -16.57
C GLY A 308 17.61 -15.61 -16.09
N VAL A 309 17.26 -15.42 -14.82
CA VAL A 309 16.16 -16.15 -14.17
C VAL A 309 14.87 -15.34 -14.25
N LEU A 310 13.84 -15.91 -14.87
CA LEU A 310 12.49 -15.35 -14.82
C LEU A 310 11.70 -16.08 -13.74
N GLN A 311 11.37 -15.35 -12.69
CA GLN A 311 10.59 -15.85 -11.57
C GLN A 311 9.13 -15.44 -11.72
N ALA A 312 8.26 -16.39 -12.03
CA ALA A 312 6.88 -16.08 -12.43
C ALA A 312 5.86 -17.12 -11.93
N ASP A 313 4.59 -16.81 -12.14
CA ASP A 313 3.54 -17.81 -12.04
C ASP A 313 3.59 -18.78 -13.24
N ALA A 314 2.71 -19.78 -13.23
CA ALA A 314 2.65 -20.79 -14.29
C ALA A 314 1.88 -20.33 -15.54
N PHE A 315 1.92 -19.04 -15.89
CA PHE A 315 1.23 -18.55 -17.07
C PHE A 315 1.86 -19.12 -18.35
N ALA A 316 1.05 -19.84 -19.12
CA ALA A 316 1.51 -20.54 -20.33
C ALA A 316 2.09 -19.61 -21.40
N GLY A 317 1.76 -18.31 -21.39
CA GLY A 317 2.33 -17.35 -22.34
C GLY A 317 3.83 -17.09 -22.17
N TYR A 318 4.42 -17.49 -21.04
CA TYR A 318 5.87 -17.44 -20.83
C TYR A 318 6.61 -18.63 -21.47
N ALA A 319 5.93 -19.69 -21.90
CA ALA A 319 6.58 -20.94 -22.34
C ALA A 319 7.59 -20.75 -23.49
N GLU A 320 7.36 -19.79 -24.38
CA GLU A 320 8.28 -19.49 -25.49
C GLU A 320 9.62 -18.95 -25.00
N LEU A 321 9.61 -18.14 -23.93
CA LEU A 321 10.80 -17.50 -23.37
C LEU A 321 11.83 -18.53 -22.90
N TYR A 322 11.37 -19.70 -22.45
CA TYR A 322 12.22 -20.74 -21.88
C TYR A 322 12.85 -21.66 -22.92
N ARG A 323 12.35 -21.69 -24.17
CA ARG A 323 12.80 -22.66 -25.19
C ARG A 323 14.27 -22.50 -25.57
N GLY A 324 14.77 -21.27 -25.59
CA GLY A 324 16.14 -20.96 -25.98
C GLY A 324 17.19 -21.22 -24.89
N GLY A 325 16.78 -21.51 -23.64
CA GLY A 325 17.69 -21.67 -22.50
C GLY A 325 18.35 -20.38 -21.99
N THR A 326 18.20 -19.26 -22.71
CA THR A 326 18.65 -17.93 -22.30
C THR A 326 17.94 -17.45 -21.03
N ILE A 327 16.67 -17.80 -20.89
CA ILE A 327 15.86 -17.50 -19.70
C ILE A 327 15.55 -18.81 -18.98
N GLN A 328 15.90 -18.87 -17.69
CA GLN A 328 15.65 -20.01 -16.81
C GLN A 328 14.34 -19.80 -16.06
N GLU A 329 13.48 -20.83 -16.06
CA GLU A 329 12.17 -20.79 -15.39
C GLU A 329 12.33 -21.08 -13.88
N ALA A 330 12.00 -20.10 -13.03
CA ALA A 330 11.79 -20.28 -11.60
C ALA A 330 10.30 -20.16 -11.27
N ALA A 331 9.66 -21.28 -10.94
CA ALA A 331 8.23 -21.31 -10.67
C ALA A 331 7.91 -20.94 -9.21
N CYS A 332 6.74 -20.31 -9.02
CA CYS A 332 6.31 -19.85 -7.70
C CYS A 332 5.72 -20.97 -6.81
N MET A 333 6.40 -21.32 -5.71
CA MET A 333 5.90 -22.29 -4.72
C MET A 333 4.61 -21.82 -4.04
N ALA A 334 4.44 -20.51 -3.82
CA ALA A 334 3.21 -19.96 -3.23
C ALA A 334 1.97 -20.29 -4.08
N HIS A 335 2.09 -20.34 -5.42
CA HIS A 335 0.99 -20.73 -6.31
C HIS A 335 0.67 -22.23 -6.22
N ALA A 336 1.69 -23.10 -6.11
CA ALA A 336 1.50 -24.53 -5.89
C ALA A 336 0.85 -24.78 -4.52
N ARG A 337 1.35 -24.12 -3.47
CA ARG A 337 0.79 -24.15 -2.11
C ARG A 337 -0.67 -23.69 -2.08
N ARG A 338 -1.00 -22.58 -2.76
CA ARG A 338 -2.36 -22.00 -2.80
C ARG A 338 -3.40 -23.03 -3.28
N LYS A 339 -3.08 -23.82 -4.32
CA LYS A 339 -4.01 -24.87 -4.81
C LYS A 339 -4.33 -25.94 -3.77
N ILE A 340 -3.35 -26.31 -2.95
CA ILE A 340 -3.55 -27.30 -1.87
C ILE A 340 -4.27 -26.64 -0.69
N HIS A 341 -3.86 -25.42 -0.33
CA HIS A 341 -4.46 -24.63 0.74
C HIS A 341 -5.95 -24.37 0.50
N ASP A 342 -6.35 -23.99 -0.72
CA ASP A 342 -7.76 -23.71 -1.06
C ASP A 342 -8.63 -24.96 -0.86
N LEU A 343 -8.09 -26.15 -1.12
CA LEU A 343 -8.79 -27.42 -0.85
C LEU A 343 -8.85 -27.72 0.65
N HIS A 344 -7.73 -27.52 1.35
CA HIS A 344 -7.66 -27.69 2.81
C HIS A 344 -8.65 -26.78 3.52
N ALA A 345 -8.73 -25.50 3.14
CA ALA A 345 -9.62 -24.52 3.74
C ALA A 345 -11.10 -24.89 3.61
N VAL A 346 -11.49 -25.55 2.50
CA VAL A 346 -12.85 -26.02 2.28
C VAL A 346 -13.11 -27.36 2.99
N ARG A 347 -12.17 -28.30 2.90
CA ARG A 347 -12.29 -29.64 3.48
C ARG A 347 -10.92 -30.17 3.91
N PRO A 348 -10.51 -29.89 5.15
CA PRO A 348 -9.27 -30.40 5.70
C PRO A 348 -9.23 -31.92 5.66
N ASN A 349 -8.07 -32.48 5.31
CA ASN A 349 -7.81 -33.91 5.37
C ASN A 349 -6.30 -34.17 5.50
N ALA A 350 -5.94 -35.38 5.92
CA ALA A 350 -4.56 -35.77 6.19
C ALA A 350 -3.60 -35.52 5.01
N VAL A 351 -4.05 -35.68 3.75
CA VAL A 351 -3.21 -35.42 2.58
C VAL A 351 -2.93 -33.93 2.43
N THR A 352 -3.96 -33.09 2.49
CA THR A 352 -3.77 -31.63 2.37
C THR A 352 -2.97 -31.04 3.52
N GLU A 353 -3.15 -31.56 4.74
CA GLU A 353 -2.40 -31.13 5.93
C GLU A 353 -0.92 -31.51 5.81
N GLU A 354 -0.62 -32.76 5.44
CA GLU A 354 0.75 -33.23 5.25
C GLU A 354 1.48 -32.49 4.14
N ALA A 355 0.80 -32.19 3.02
CA ALA A 355 1.37 -31.38 1.95
C ALA A 355 1.72 -29.96 2.42
N LEU A 356 0.83 -29.31 3.18
CA LEU A 356 1.08 -27.97 3.71
C LEU A 356 2.21 -27.96 4.75
N ARG A 357 2.29 -28.99 5.60
CA ARG A 357 3.38 -29.17 6.56
C ARG A 357 4.74 -29.29 5.86
N ARG A 358 4.83 -30.11 4.81
CA ARG A 358 6.05 -30.28 4.00
C ARG A 358 6.48 -29.00 3.32
N ILE A 359 5.55 -28.26 2.72
CA ILE A 359 5.83 -26.96 2.12
C ILE A 359 6.25 -25.95 3.20
N GLY A 360 5.61 -25.96 4.38
CA GLY A 360 5.95 -25.11 5.51
C GLY A 360 7.41 -25.26 5.96
N ALA A 361 7.90 -26.50 6.04
CA ALA A 361 9.30 -26.77 6.40
C ALA A 361 10.32 -26.14 5.42
N LEU A 362 9.97 -26.00 4.14
CA LEU A 362 10.81 -25.29 3.16
C LEU A 362 10.86 -23.79 3.47
N TYR A 363 9.70 -23.19 3.77
CA TYR A 363 9.62 -21.77 4.14
C TYR A 363 10.37 -21.45 5.44
N GLU A 364 10.39 -22.37 6.40
CA GLU A 364 11.19 -22.23 7.62
C GLU A 364 12.70 -22.15 7.33
N ILE A 365 13.18 -22.91 6.33
CA ILE A 365 14.57 -22.81 5.86
C ILE A 365 14.80 -21.45 5.20
N GLU A 366 13.90 -21.04 4.32
CA GLU A 366 14.02 -19.77 3.58
C GLU A 366 14.05 -18.55 4.50
N GLU A 367 13.26 -18.56 5.58
CA GLU A 367 13.28 -17.49 6.58
C GLU A 367 14.64 -17.38 7.30
N GLN A 368 15.29 -18.52 7.57
CA GLN A 368 16.60 -18.56 8.24
C GLN A 368 17.76 -18.11 7.35
N ILE A 369 17.60 -18.17 6.02
CA ILE A 369 18.64 -17.80 5.07
C ILE A 369 18.40 -16.46 4.38
N ARG A 370 17.26 -15.80 4.65
CA ARG A 370 16.96 -14.49 4.09
C ARG A 370 18.00 -13.46 4.56
N GLY A 371 18.46 -12.65 3.62
CA GLY A 371 19.51 -11.65 3.83
C GLY A 371 20.93 -12.21 3.78
N LYS A 372 21.10 -13.50 3.51
CA LYS A 372 22.42 -14.11 3.28
C LYS A 372 22.83 -14.04 1.80
N PRO A 373 24.14 -14.05 1.49
CA PRO A 373 24.63 -14.09 0.11
C PRO A 373 24.16 -15.33 -0.69
N PRO A 374 24.14 -15.25 -2.03
CA PRO A 374 23.61 -16.34 -2.88
C PRO A 374 24.30 -17.70 -2.68
N ASP A 375 25.62 -17.73 -2.52
CA ASP A 375 26.42 -18.94 -2.33
C ASP A 375 26.11 -19.66 -1.01
N GLU A 376 25.91 -18.90 0.08
CA GLU A 376 25.48 -19.46 1.36
C GLU A 376 24.05 -19.98 1.29
N ARG A 377 23.13 -19.22 0.67
CA ARG A 377 21.74 -19.65 0.42
C ARG A 377 21.70 -20.95 -0.37
N HIS A 378 22.47 -21.03 -1.46
CA HIS A 378 22.59 -22.24 -2.27
C HIS A 378 23.10 -23.43 -1.45
N SER A 379 24.20 -23.26 -0.71
CA SER A 379 24.79 -24.33 0.11
C SER A 379 23.82 -24.85 1.17
N MET A 380 23.09 -23.96 1.86
CA MET A 380 22.08 -24.34 2.85
C MET A 380 20.88 -25.03 2.23
N ARG A 381 20.42 -24.58 1.04
CA ARG A 381 19.32 -25.24 0.30
C ARG A 381 19.71 -26.65 -0.14
N GLN A 382 20.93 -26.84 -0.66
CA GLN A 382 21.44 -28.16 -1.02
C GLN A 382 21.49 -29.11 0.19
N ALA A 383 21.96 -28.64 1.34
CA ALA A 383 22.08 -29.46 2.55
C ALA A 383 20.72 -29.77 3.22
N ARG A 384 19.74 -28.85 3.14
CA ARG A 384 18.52 -28.90 3.97
C ARG A 384 17.22 -28.99 3.17
N ALA A 385 17.08 -28.18 2.11
CA ALA A 385 15.83 -28.09 1.35
C ALA A 385 15.70 -29.20 0.32
N VAL A 386 16.79 -29.52 -0.41
CA VAL A 386 16.79 -30.57 -1.46
C VAL A 386 16.36 -31.94 -0.92
N PRO A 387 16.86 -32.44 0.24
CA PRO A 387 16.37 -33.70 0.80
C PRO A 387 14.86 -33.71 1.12
N LEU A 388 14.33 -32.58 1.60
CA LEU A 388 12.90 -32.42 1.89
C LEU A 388 12.05 -32.37 0.62
N LEU A 389 12.56 -31.74 -0.43
CA LEU A 389 11.92 -31.72 -1.75
C LEU A 389 11.87 -33.14 -2.34
N ASP A 390 12.97 -33.89 -2.31
CA ASP A 390 13.01 -35.26 -2.82
C ASP A 390 12.05 -36.19 -2.07
N ASP A 391 11.95 -36.04 -0.74
CA ASP A 391 10.95 -36.74 0.07
C ASP A 391 9.52 -36.31 -0.28
N MET A 392 9.27 -35.00 -0.43
CA MET A 392 7.96 -34.48 -0.82
C MET A 392 7.53 -34.97 -2.20
N LYS A 393 8.45 -35.05 -3.18
CA LYS A 393 8.16 -35.58 -4.52
C LYS A 393 7.72 -37.04 -4.47
N ARG A 394 8.51 -37.90 -3.80
CA ARG A 394 8.20 -39.33 -3.63
C ARG A 394 6.87 -39.52 -2.92
N TRP A 395 6.60 -38.69 -1.90
CA TRP A 395 5.33 -38.72 -1.20
C TRP A 395 4.15 -38.29 -2.09
N PHE A 396 4.30 -37.26 -2.93
CA PHE A 396 3.29 -36.87 -3.92
C PHE A 396 3.01 -37.99 -4.92
N ASP A 397 4.05 -38.60 -5.50
CA ASP A 397 3.91 -39.72 -6.44
C ASP A 397 3.18 -40.91 -5.80
N ALA A 398 3.58 -41.29 -4.58
CA ALA A 398 2.92 -42.37 -3.83
C ALA A 398 1.47 -42.03 -3.47
N THR A 399 1.17 -40.76 -3.17
CA THR A 399 -0.18 -40.29 -2.84
C THR A 399 -1.10 -40.35 -4.05
N LEU A 400 -0.60 -40.00 -5.25
CA LEU A 400 -1.40 -40.05 -6.48
C LEU A 400 -1.92 -41.46 -6.81
N THR A 401 -1.19 -42.52 -6.44
CA THR A 401 -1.65 -43.91 -6.66
C THR A 401 -2.88 -44.27 -5.82
N LYS A 402 -3.14 -43.54 -4.74
CA LYS A 402 -4.23 -43.78 -3.79
C LYS A 402 -5.44 -42.87 -4.04
N LEU A 403 -5.28 -41.84 -4.87
CA LEU A 403 -6.32 -40.86 -5.14
C LEU A 403 -7.01 -41.13 -6.47
N SER A 404 -8.31 -40.83 -6.52
CA SER A 404 -9.04 -40.84 -7.79
C SER A 404 -8.46 -39.80 -8.75
N ALA A 405 -8.27 -40.17 -10.02
CA ALA A 405 -7.76 -39.29 -11.07
C ALA A 405 -8.58 -38.00 -11.25
N LYS A 406 -9.87 -38.03 -10.90
CA LYS A 406 -10.78 -36.88 -11.04
C LYS A 406 -10.82 -35.96 -9.82
N SER A 407 -10.16 -36.34 -8.71
CA SER A 407 -10.21 -35.56 -7.48
C SER A 407 -9.47 -34.22 -7.62
N ASP A 408 -9.96 -33.18 -6.95
CA ASP A 408 -9.29 -31.87 -6.99
C ASP A 408 -7.93 -31.91 -6.28
N THR A 409 -7.76 -32.78 -5.27
CA THR A 409 -6.46 -33.05 -4.64
C THR A 409 -5.46 -33.61 -5.66
N THR A 410 -5.88 -34.55 -6.52
CA THR A 410 -5.05 -35.06 -7.62
C THR A 410 -4.61 -33.94 -8.55
N LYS A 411 -5.54 -33.06 -8.96
CA LYS A 411 -5.20 -31.91 -9.82
C LYS A 411 -4.20 -30.95 -9.16
N ALA A 412 -4.33 -30.71 -7.85
CA ALA A 412 -3.41 -29.85 -7.11
C ALA A 412 -2.01 -30.46 -7.00
N ILE A 413 -1.89 -31.75 -6.72
CA ILE A 413 -0.60 -32.47 -6.69
C ILE A 413 0.03 -32.53 -8.09
N GLN A 414 -0.76 -32.88 -9.11
CA GLN A 414 -0.29 -32.89 -10.50
C GLN A 414 0.18 -31.51 -10.96
N TYR A 415 -0.46 -30.43 -10.50
CA TYR A 415 0.01 -29.08 -10.82
C TYR A 415 1.45 -28.85 -10.33
N ALA A 416 1.78 -29.30 -9.11
CA ALA A 416 3.13 -29.20 -8.57
C ALA A 416 4.10 -30.14 -9.33
N LEU A 417 3.76 -31.41 -9.50
CA LEU A 417 4.64 -32.39 -10.16
C LEU A 417 4.93 -32.03 -11.63
N ASN A 418 3.95 -31.53 -12.37
CA ASN A 418 4.14 -31.09 -13.76
C ASN A 418 5.12 -29.91 -13.90
N ARG A 419 5.43 -29.22 -12.79
CA ARG A 419 6.34 -28.08 -12.71
C ARG A 419 7.50 -28.35 -11.77
N TRP A 420 7.72 -29.60 -11.39
CA TRP A 420 8.70 -29.94 -10.37
C TRP A 420 10.08 -29.35 -10.68
N PRO A 421 10.62 -29.45 -11.92
CA PRO A 421 11.93 -28.88 -12.24
C PRO A 421 12.02 -27.37 -11.98
N SER A 422 11.02 -26.59 -12.40
CA SER A 422 11.02 -25.14 -12.19
C SER A 422 10.65 -24.74 -10.76
N LEU A 423 9.86 -25.54 -10.04
CA LEU A 423 9.55 -25.31 -8.63
C LEU A 423 10.75 -25.53 -7.69
N ILE A 424 11.69 -26.40 -8.07
CA ILE A 424 12.90 -26.64 -7.28
C ILE A 424 14.12 -25.85 -7.78
N TYR A 425 14.00 -25.12 -8.90
CA TYR A 425 15.09 -24.36 -9.50
C TYR A 425 15.71 -23.34 -8.51
N TYR A 426 14.92 -22.80 -7.58
CA TYR A 426 15.43 -21.89 -6.54
C TYR A 426 16.51 -22.54 -5.65
N CYS A 427 16.59 -23.87 -5.57
CA CYS A 427 17.68 -24.57 -4.87
C CYS A 427 19.00 -24.55 -5.66
N SER A 428 18.95 -24.35 -6.97
CA SER A 428 20.12 -24.32 -7.86
C SER A 428 20.72 -22.93 -8.03
N ASP A 429 19.93 -21.87 -7.86
CA ASP A 429 20.40 -20.48 -7.91
C ASP A 429 20.09 -19.75 -6.60
N GLY A 430 21.14 -19.34 -5.88
CA GLY A 430 21.02 -18.63 -4.61
C GLY A 430 20.28 -17.28 -4.70
N ARG A 431 20.23 -16.66 -5.88
CA ARG A 431 19.52 -15.39 -6.13
C ARG A 431 18.02 -15.59 -6.27
N ALA A 432 17.60 -16.77 -6.73
CA ALA A 432 16.17 -17.08 -6.87
C ALA A 432 15.50 -17.21 -5.50
N GLU A 433 14.23 -16.78 -5.45
CA GLU A 433 13.38 -16.92 -4.26
C GLU A 433 12.52 -18.18 -4.36
N ILE A 434 11.99 -18.68 -3.25
CA ILE A 434 11.03 -19.79 -3.28
C ILE A 434 9.70 -19.42 -3.95
N ASP A 435 9.34 -18.13 -3.99
CA ASP A 435 8.08 -17.66 -4.56
C ASP A 435 8.14 -16.26 -5.20
N ASN A 436 7.07 -15.92 -5.92
CA ASN A 436 6.94 -14.68 -6.67
C ASN A 436 6.13 -13.60 -5.94
N LEU A 437 6.08 -13.64 -4.59
CA LEU A 437 5.24 -12.71 -3.81
C LEU A 437 5.65 -11.24 -3.95
N ILE A 438 6.87 -10.96 -4.42
CA ILE A 438 7.36 -9.61 -4.67
C ILE A 438 6.57 -8.96 -5.83
N ALA A 439 6.37 -9.69 -6.95
CA ALA A 439 5.54 -9.20 -8.06
C ALA A 439 4.06 -9.06 -7.66
N GLU A 440 3.52 -10.03 -6.91
CA GLU A 440 2.14 -9.96 -6.40
C GLU A 440 1.92 -8.73 -5.51
N ARG A 441 2.88 -8.41 -4.62
CA ARG A 441 2.85 -7.21 -3.77
C ARG A 441 2.86 -5.93 -4.59
N ALA A 442 3.70 -5.84 -5.61
CA ALA A 442 3.75 -4.68 -6.50
C ALA A 442 2.42 -4.44 -7.23
N LEU A 443 1.69 -5.50 -7.61
CA LEU A 443 0.38 -5.40 -8.27
C LEU A 443 -0.78 -5.04 -7.32
N ARG A 444 -0.59 -5.13 -6.00
CA ARG A 444 -1.66 -4.88 -5.02
C ARG A 444 -2.22 -3.46 -5.12
N GLY A 445 -1.36 -2.46 -5.32
CA GLY A 445 -1.80 -1.07 -5.52
C GLY A 445 -2.71 -0.95 -6.75
N VAL A 446 -2.34 -1.57 -7.87
CA VAL A 446 -3.14 -1.57 -9.10
C VAL A 446 -4.53 -2.20 -8.85
N ALA A 447 -4.60 -3.28 -8.08
CA ALA A 447 -5.85 -3.96 -7.77
C ALA A 447 -6.81 -3.08 -6.93
N ILE A 448 -6.29 -2.30 -5.99
CA ILE A 448 -7.08 -1.32 -5.22
C ILE A 448 -7.53 -0.18 -6.12
N GLY A 449 -6.62 0.38 -6.93
CA GLY A 449 -6.92 1.44 -7.88
C GLY A 449 -8.07 1.08 -8.83
N ARG A 450 -8.08 -0.15 -9.35
CA ARG A 450 -9.16 -0.66 -10.21
C ARG A 450 -10.55 -0.57 -9.57
N ARG A 451 -10.66 -0.71 -8.25
CA ARG A 451 -11.93 -0.55 -7.52
C ARG A 451 -12.39 0.91 -7.48
N ASN A 452 -11.46 1.86 -7.49
CA ASN A 452 -11.76 3.29 -7.31
C ASN A 452 -12.00 4.08 -8.61
N TYR A 453 -11.40 3.70 -9.74
CA TYR A 453 -11.58 4.40 -11.02
C TYR A 453 -12.21 3.57 -12.15
N LEU A 454 -12.72 2.36 -11.85
CA LEU A 454 -13.50 1.43 -12.70
C LEU A 454 -12.85 0.97 -14.02
N PHE A 455 -12.29 1.87 -14.83
CA PHE A 455 -11.65 1.59 -16.12
C PHE A 455 -10.63 2.66 -16.54
N ALA A 456 -9.73 2.31 -17.46
CA ALA A 456 -8.99 3.27 -18.26
C ALA A 456 -9.84 3.75 -19.45
N GLY A 457 -9.78 5.05 -19.77
CA GLY A 457 -10.59 5.61 -20.87
C GLY A 457 -10.17 5.16 -22.28
N ALA A 458 -8.92 4.72 -22.44
CA ALA A 458 -8.35 4.18 -23.67
C ALA A 458 -7.04 3.42 -23.32
N ASP A 459 -6.44 2.74 -24.29
CA ASP A 459 -5.15 2.04 -24.13
C ASP A 459 -4.04 2.99 -23.66
N THR A 460 -4.00 4.21 -24.20
CA THR A 460 -3.09 5.27 -23.73
C THR A 460 -3.30 5.64 -22.26
N GLY A 461 -4.48 5.41 -21.70
CA GLY A 461 -4.72 5.54 -20.26
C GLY A 461 -4.07 4.42 -19.45
N GLY A 462 -4.02 3.20 -19.99
CA GLY A 462 -3.29 2.07 -19.42
C GLY A 462 -1.78 2.28 -19.45
N GLU A 463 -1.25 2.79 -20.57
CA GLU A 463 0.18 3.15 -20.71
C GLU A 463 0.59 4.23 -19.70
N ARG A 464 -0.22 5.28 -19.53
CA ARG A 464 0.02 6.31 -18.49
C ARG A 464 0.02 5.71 -17.08
N ALA A 465 -0.90 4.78 -16.82
CA ALA A 465 -0.93 4.10 -15.52
C ALA A 465 0.35 3.29 -15.29
N ALA A 466 0.79 2.51 -16.29
CA ALA A 466 2.04 1.75 -16.22
C ALA A 466 3.26 2.65 -15.93
N ALA A 467 3.38 3.76 -16.65
CA ALA A 467 4.46 4.75 -16.43
C ALA A 467 4.47 5.28 -14.99
N MET A 468 3.31 5.73 -14.49
CA MET A 468 3.23 6.28 -13.12
C MET A 468 3.45 5.23 -12.04
N TYR A 469 2.90 4.02 -12.21
CA TYR A 469 3.14 2.91 -11.28
C TYR A 469 4.62 2.52 -11.23
N SER A 470 5.35 2.60 -12.35
CA SER A 470 6.78 2.31 -12.39
C SER A 470 7.59 3.29 -11.53
N LEU A 471 7.36 4.59 -11.71
CA LEU A 471 8.09 5.63 -10.99
C LEU A 471 7.71 5.66 -9.50
N ILE A 472 6.42 5.61 -9.18
CA ILE A 472 5.91 5.59 -7.79
C ILE A 472 6.35 4.32 -7.08
N GLY A 473 6.21 3.16 -7.72
CA GLY A 473 6.61 1.87 -7.15
C GLY A 473 8.11 1.83 -6.86
N THR A 474 8.93 2.29 -7.82
CA THR A 474 10.39 2.33 -7.65
C THR A 474 10.79 3.31 -6.54
N ALA A 475 10.17 4.49 -6.43
CA ALA A 475 10.42 5.41 -5.33
C ALA A 475 10.11 4.77 -3.95
N ARG A 476 8.96 4.10 -3.81
CA ARG A 476 8.57 3.41 -2.57
C ARG A 476 9.51 2.27 -2.20
N LEU A 477 9.94 1.47 -3.17
CA LEU A 477 10.91 0.38 -2.95
C LEU A 477 12.25 0.88 -2.39
N ASN A 478 12.59 2.14 -2.68
CA ASN A 478 13.80 2.83 -2.23
C ASN A 478 13.57 3.72 -0.99
N GLY A 479 12.41 3.60 -0.31
CA GLY A 479 12.13 4.34 0.91
C GLY A 479 11.98 5.85 0.70
N LEU A 480 11.49 6.26 -0.46
CA LEU A 480 11.20 7.66 -0.77
C LEU A 480 9.70 7.93 -0.81
N ASP A 481 9.32 9.11 -0.33
CA ASP A 481 8.02 9.71 -0.62
C ASP A 481 7.90 9.94 -2.13
N PRO A 482 6.94 9.28 -2.81
CA PRO A 482 6.75 9.44 -4.25
C PRO A 482 6.39 10.88 -4.65
N GLU A 483 5.72 11.64 -3.78
CA GLU A 483 5.32 13.01 -4.10
C GLU A 483 6.52 13.93 -4.13
N ALA A 484 7.35 13.92 -3.08
CA ALA A 484 8.62 14.64 -3.05
C ALA A 484 9.56 14.25 -4.20
N TYR A 485 9.69 12.95 -4.49
CA TYR A 485 10.51 12.47 -5.60
C TYR A 485 10.02 12.98 -6.96
N LEU A 486 8.72 12.82 -7.28
CA LEU A 486 8.18 13.27 -8.55
C LEU A 486 8.23 14.79 -8.69
N ALA A 487 8.02 15.55 -7.60
CA ALA A 487 8.17 17.00 -7.61
C ALA A 487 9.61 17.42 -7.98
N TYR A 488 10.61 16.78 -7.37
CA TYR A 488 12.03 17.02 -7.66
C TYR A 488 12.37 16.71 -9.13
N VAL A 489 11.90 15.57 -9.64
CA VAL A 489 12.14 15.14 -11.03
C VAL A 489 11.47 16.11 -12.01
N LEU A 490 10.18 16.42 -11.80
CA LEU A 490 9.42 17.29 -12.71
C LEU A 490 10.00 18.71 -12.78
N GLU A 491 10.60 19.21 -11.71
CA GLU A 491 11.28 20.50 -11.69
C GLU A 491 12.51 20.55 -12.62
N ARG A 492 13.16 19.40 -12.89
CA ARG A 492 14.47 19.35 -13.56
C ARG A 492 14.45 18.69 -14.93
N ILE A 493 13.60 17.68 -15.12
CA ILE A 493 13.71 16.75 -16.25
C ILE A 493 13.60 17.43 -17.62
N ALA A 494 12.85 18.53 -17.74
CA ALA A 494 12.71 19.27 -18.99
C ALA A 494 14.03 19.88 -19.50
N ASP A 495 14.90 20.29 -18.57
CA ASP A 495 16.21 20.88 -18.89
C ASP A 495 17.36 19.88 -18.69
N HIS A 496 17.06 18.67 -18.25
CA HIS A 496 18.07 17.66 -17.93
C HIS A 496 18.56 16.96 -19.21
N PRO A 497 19.88 16.77 -19.39
CA PRO A 497 20.39 16.08 -20.57
C PRO A 497 19.84 14.65 -20.68
N ALA A 498 19.25 14.32 -21.83
CA ALA A 498 18.58 13.03 -22.06
C ALA A 498 19.51 11.82 -21.83
N ASN A 499 20.81 11.95 -22.14
CA ASN A 499 21.81 10.91 -21.92
C ASN A 499 22.24 10.75 -20.45
N ARG A 500 21.76 11.61 -19.54
CA ARG A 500 22.02 11.56 -18.09
C ARG A 500 20.73 11.40 -17.29
N VAL A 501 19.63 10.98 -17.92
CA VAL A 501 18.33 10.80 -17.25
C VAL A 501 18.41 9.81 -16.07
N ASP A 502 19.36 8.87 -16.10
CA ASP A 502 19.61 7.92 -15.03
C ASP A 502 20.01 8.61 -13.71
N GLU A 503 20.57 9.84 -13.74
CA GLU A 503 20.82 10.68 -12.54
C GLU A 503 19.54 11.07 -11.80
N LEU A 504 18.37 10.95 -12.45
CA LEU A 504 17.06 11.23 -11.87
C LEU A 504 16.38 9.98 -11.29
N LEU A 505 17.03 8.81 -11.29
CA LEU A 505 16.51 7.60 -10.66
C LEU A 505 16.42 7.76 -9.13
N PRO A 506 15.50 7.04 -8.45
CA PRO A 506 15.19 7.28 -7.04
C PRO A 506 16.41 7.29 -6.11
N TRP A 507 17.31 6.32 -6.24
CA TRP A 507 18.51 6.22 -5.39
C TRP A 507 19.54 7.34 -5.63
N HIS A 508 19.59 7.94 -6.82
CA HIS A 508 20.44 9.10 -7.11
C HIS A 508 19.83 10.41 -6.60
N VAL A 509 18.50 10.53 -6.62
CA VAL A 509 17.77 11.70 -6.12
C VAL A 509 17.68 11.72 -4.60
N ALA A 510 17.67 10.54 -3.97
CA ALA A 510 17.52 10.33 -2.54
C ALA A 510 18.35 11.30 -1.65
N PRO A 511 19.66 11.53 -1.90
CA PRO A 511 20.48 12.44 -1.08
C PRO A 511 20.08 13.92 -1.20
N SER A 512 19.41 14.30 -2.28
CA SER A 512 18.99 15.68 -2.56
C SER A 512 17.61 16.03 -1.99
N LEU A 513 16.88 15.05 -1.46
CA LEU A 513 15.56 15.24 -0.86
C LEU A 513 15.68 15.53 0.65
N PRO A 514 14.73 16.29 1.23
CA PRO A 514 14.71 16.52 2.67
C PRO A 514 14.54 15.21 3.45
N SER A 515 15.00 15.17 4.70
CA SER A 515 14.89 13.97 5.55
C SER A 515 13.45 13.50 5.75
N THR A 516 12.47 14.41 5.72
CA THR A 516 11.03 14.11 5.78
C THR A 516 10.51 13.34 4.57
N ALA A 517 11.22 13.37 3.43
CA ALA A 517 10.89 12.57 2.26
C ALA A 517 11.43 11.13 2.33
N ARG A 518 12.16 10.78 3.40
CA ARG A 518 12.55 9.40 3.70
C ARG A 518 11.41 8.73 4.44
N VAL A 519 10.81 7.74 3.79
CA VAL A 519 9.68 6.97 4.33
C VAL A 519 10.17 5.55 4.56
N GLU A 520 9.72 4.90 5.64
CA GLU A 520 9.98 3.47 5.81
C GLU A 520 9.47 2.73 4.56
N PRO A 521 10.33 1.93 3.89
CA PRO A 521 9.90 1.16 2.74
C PRO A 521 8.76 0.25 3.17
N ILE A 522 7.59 0.41 2.54
CA ILE A 522 6.46 -0.51 2.74
C ILE A 522 6.89 -1.85 2.12
N ARG A 523 7.36 -2.78 2.95
CA ARG A 523 7.84 -4.11 2.55
C ARG A 523 6.73 -5.06 2.12
#